data_AF-A0A9D2G883-F1
#
_entry.id   AF-A0A9D2G883-F1
#
_cell.length_a   1.000
_cell.length_b   1.000
_cell.length_c   1.000
_cell.angle_alpha   90.00
_cell.angle_beta   90.00
_cell.angle_gamma   90.00
#
_symmetry.space_group_name_H-M   'P 1'
#
loop_
_entity.id
_entity.type
_entity.pdbx_description
1 polymer ?
#
loop_
_entity_poly.entity_id
_entity_poly.type
_entity_poly.pdbx_seq_one_letter_code
_entity_poly.pdbx_strand_id
1 'polypeptide(L)'
;MGLRNSQYYAIMREYEKKQLKSHDIQTARYEEVYQKIPEFKSLDDSISILSVQYGKKLLNGDDKAIASLKEELAILRSSKQSLLTSAGFPADYLEPVYECKDCKDTGYIGNQKCHCFRKAIIKLLYEESNILELPVEADFKNFRLDFYSPSYYDKKTGRSAREIMEDTLQICHQFIDSFGKDFRNLFFYGSVGVGKTYLSACIAREIMEREFSVLYFSAPQLFNVLAQTTFDKKDVDSRNMNDYIFSCDLLIIDDLGSEYTNSFIASQFFTCINERLLHKKSTIISTNLSLESLADLYTERSFSRITSSYTLLKIIGDDIRIRKKLEHREDH
;
A
#
# COMPACT_ATOMS: atom_id res chain seq x y z
N MET A 1 12.35 -6.53 -1.67
CA MET A 1 11.89 -5.80 -0.47
C MET A 1 12.67 -6.28 0.76
N GLY A 2 13.86 -5.72 0.99
CA GLY A 2 14.65 -5.96 2.21
C GLY A 2 14.26 -4.96 3.30
N LEU A 3 13.79 -5.43 4.45
CA LEU A 3 13.66 -4.61 5.65
C LEU A 3 15.00 -4.64 6.39
N ARG A 4 15.32 -3.62 7.18
CA ARG A 4 16.36 -3.77 8.21
C ARG A 4 15.92 -4.89 9.15
N ASN A 5 16.87 -5.61 9.73
CA ASN A 5 16.52 -6.63 10.72
C ASN A 5 15.69 -6.04 11.87
N SER A 6 16.03 -4.84 12.35
CA SER A 6 15.27 -4.14 13.40
C SER A 6 13.83 -3.85 12.97
N GLN A 7 13.63 -3.26 11.79
CA GLN A 7 12.30 -2.97 11.21
C GLN A 7 11.49 -4.25 10.99
N TYR A 8 12.16 -5.30 10.50
CA TYR A 8 11.56 -6.62 10.33
C TYR A 8 11.04 -7.18 11.65
N TYR A 9 11.89 -7.20 12.67
CA TYR A 9 11.51 -7.68 13.99
C TYR A 9 10.45 -6.78 14.63
N ALA A 10 10.45 -5.47 14.40
CA ALA A 10 9.41 -4.58 14.88
C ALA A 10 8.04 -4.95 14.29
N ILE A 11 7.95 -5.13 12.98
CA ILE A 11 6.70 -5.56 12.32
C ILE A 11 6.32 -6.97 12.79
N MET A 12 7.26 -7.91 12.82
CA MET A 12 6.97 -9.29 13.24
C MET A 12 6.47 -9.37 14.68
N ARG A 13 6.98 -8.55 15.60
CA ARG A 13 6.45 -8.46 16.98
C ARG A 13 4.97 -8.06 16.99
N GLU A 14 4.53 -7.19 16.09
CA GLU A 14 3.12 -6.84 15.97
C GLU A 14 2.28 -8.02 15.46
N TYR A 15 2.79 -8.82 14.52
CA TYR A 15 2.12 -10.05 14.08
C TYR A 15 2.09 -11.13 15.17
N GLU A 16 3.17 -11.31 15.93
CA GLU A 16 3.22 -12.19 17.10
C GLU A 16 2.18 -11.79 18.14
N LYS A 17 2.04 -10.48 18.43
CA LYS A 17 0.98 -9.97 19.32
C LYS A 17 -0.41 -10.28 18.81
N LYS A 18 -0.67 -10.15 17.50
CA LYS A 18 -1.97 -10.48 16.90
C LYS A 18 -2.30 -11.97 17.07
N GLN A 19 -1.33 -12.85 16.81
CA GLN A 19 -1.51 -14.28 16.99
C GLN A 19 -1.73 -14.66 18.47
N LEU A 20 -0.95 -14.08 19.38
CA LEU A 20 -1.12 -14.29 20.82
C LEU A 20 -2.52 -13.86 21.26
N LYS A 21 -2.97 -12.68 20.83
CA LYS A 21 -4.32 -12.20 21.10
C LYS A 21 -5.40 -13.15 20.55
N SER A 22 -5.25 -13.65 19.33
CA SER A 22 -6.18 -14.66 18.78
C SER A 22 -6.18 -15.95 19.61
N HIS A 23 -5.01 -16.41 20.05
CA HIS A 23 -4.87 -17.60 20.88
C HIS A 23 -5.53 -17.41 22.26
N ASP A 24 -5.33 -16.26 22.90
CA ASP A 24 -5.92 -15.94 24.20
C ASP A 24 -7.45 -15.88 24.11
N ILE A 25 -7.98 -15.25 23.06
CA ILE A 25 -9.43 -15.24 22.78
C ILE A 25 -9.94 -16.67 22.61
N GLN A 26 -9.26 -17.48 21.80
CA GLN A 26 -9.67 -18.87 21.56
C GLN A 26 -9.65 -19.69 22.85
N THR A 27 -8.61 -19.56 23.66
CA THR A 27 -8.46 -20.25 24.95
C THR A 27 -9.62 -19.90 25.89
N ALA A 28 -9.91 -18.60 26.03
CA ALA A 28 -11.03 -18.14 26.86
C ALA A 28 -12.39 -18.69 26.37
N ARG A 29 -12.60 -18.79 25.04
CA ARG A 29 -13.82 -19.38 24.48
C ARG A 29 -13.93 -20.88 24.77
N TYR A 30 -12.81 -21.61 24.70
CA TYR A 30 -12.79 -23.02 25.09
C TYR A 30 -13.10 -23.20 26.57
N GLU A 31 -12.50 -22.38 27.44
CA GLU A 31 -12.78 -22.41 28.88
C GLU A 31 -14.26 -22.14 29.18
N GLU A 32 -14.86 -21.15 28.52
CA GLU A 32 -16.29 -20.86 28.65
C GLU A 32 -17.16 -22.04 28.20
N VAL A 33 -16.84 -22.65 27.05
CA VAL A 33 -17.57 -23.81 26.53
C VAL A 33 -17.43 -25.00 27.47
N TYR A 34 -16.25 -25.26 28.02
CA TYR A 34 -16.04 -26.35 28.99
C TYR A 34 -16.79 -26.13 30.30
N GLN A 35 -16.95 -24.89 30.75
CA GLN A 35 -17.74 -24.58 31.94
C GLN A 35 -19.24 -24.76 31.69
N LYS A 36 -19.76 -24.33 30.54
CA LYS A 36 -21.20 -24.46 30.22
C LYS A 36 -21.60 -25.84 29.73
N ILE A 37 -20.69 -26.56 29.07
CA ILE A 37 -20.93 -27.86 28.43
C ILE A 37 -19.83 -28.85 28.87
N PRO A 38 -19.88 -29.41 30.09
CA PRO A 38 -18.87 -30.36 30.56
C PRO A 38 -18.70 -31.60 29.66
N GLU A 39 -19.79 -32.05 29.03
CA GLU A 39 -19.80 -33.15 28.05
C GLU A 39 -18.92 -32.86 26.83
N PHE A 40 -18.80 -31.59 26.45
CA PHE A 40 -17.94 -31.16 25.35
C PHE A 40 -16.46 -31.40 25.66
N LYS A 41 -16.05 -31.20 26.93
CA LYS A 41 -14.70 -31.51 27.40
C LYS A 41 -14.43 -33.02 27.35
N SER A 42 -15.39 -33.83 27.78
CA SER A 42 -15.28 -35.29 27.75
C SER A 42 -15.09 -35.82 26.32
N LEU A 43 -15.79 -35.23 25.34
CA LEU A 43 -15.60 -35.55 23.93
C LEU A 43 -14.22 -35.12 23.41
N ASP A 44 -13.71 -33.97 23.83
CA ASP A 44 -12.37 -33.50 23.42
C ASP A 44 -11.24 -34.40 23.95
N ASP A 45 -11.34 -34.80 25.23
CA ASP A 45 -10.44 -35.78 25.85
C ASP A 45 -10.51 -37.13 25.11
N SER A 46 -11.72 -37.55 24.72
CA SER A 46 -11.94 -38.79 23.94
C SER A 46 -11.27 -38.75 22.57
N ILE A 47 -11.34 -37.62 21.85
CA ILE A 47 -10.66 -37.44 20.56
C ILE A 47 -9.13 -37.61 20.71
N SER A 48 -8.57 -37.04 21.79
CA SER A 48 -7.14 -37.12 22.06
C SER A 48 -6.69 -38.56 22.36
N ILE A 49 -7.44 -39.28 23.21
CA ILE A 49 -7.20 -40.69 23.52
C ILE A 49 -7.31 -41.56 22.26
N LEU A 50 -8.34 -41.32 21.44
CA LEU A 50 -8.60 -42.07 20.23
C LEU A 50 -7.45 -41.98 19.23
N SER A 51 -6.91 -40.77 19.06
CA SER A 51 -5.77 -40.50 18.18
C SER A 51 -4.53 -41.32 18.59
N VAL A 52 -4.25 -41.41 19.90
CA VAL A 52 -3.13 -42.21 20.42
C VAL A 52 -3.36 -43.71 20.22
N GLN A 53 -4.59 -44.19 20.46
CA GLN A 53 -4.93 -45.60 20.28
C GLN A 53 -4.76 -46.05 18.83
N TYR A 54 -5.26 -45.27 17.87
CA TYR A 54 -5.12 -45.57 16.45
C TYR A 54 -3.68 -45.39 15.94
N GLY A 55 -2.91 -44.45 16.50
CA GLY A 55 -1.48 -44.35 16.25
C GLY A 55 -0.72 -45.63 16.61
N LYS A 56 -1.07 -46.27 17.74
CA LYS A 56 -0.51 -47.57 18.12
C LYS A 56 -0.93 -48.70 17.19
N LYS A 57 -2.21 -48.73 16.77
CA LYS A 57 -2.70 -49.75 15.82
C LYS A 57 -1.96 -49.69 14.48
N LEU A 58 -1.69 -48.49 13.98
CA LEU A 58 -0.88 -48.26 12.77
C LEU A 58 0.53 -48.83 12.88
N LEU A 59 1.22 -48.55 14.00
CA LEU A 59 2.57 -49.07 14.23
C LEU A 59 2.60 -50.60 14.34
N ASN A 60 1.49 -51.21 14.76
CA ASN A 60 1.31 -52.65 14.84
C ASN A 60 0.84 -53.29 13.52
N GLY A 61 0.78 -52.54 12.41
CA GLY A 61 0.48 -53.08 11.08
C GLY A 61 -1.00 -53.22 10.75
N ASP A 62 -1.89 -52.48 11.40
CA ASP A 62 -3.32 -52.46 11.05
C ASP A 62 -3.59 -51.50 9.88
N ASP A 63 -3.75 -52.06 8.68
CA ASP A 63 -4.01 -51.32 7.44
C ASP A 63 -5.36 -50.58 7.43
N LYS A 64 -6.31 -50.95 8.30
CA LYS A 64 -7.63 -50.30 8.40
C LYS A 64 -7.69 -49.19 9.46
N ALA A 65 -6.66 -49.06 10.29
CA ALA A 65 -6.63 -48.11 11.40
C ALA A 65 -6.89 -46.66 10.98
N ILE A 66 -6.40 -46.22 9.81
CA ILE A 66 -6.62 -44.85 9.31
C ILE A 66 -8.09 -44.64 8.91
N ALA A 67 -8.70 -45.62 8.25
CA ALA A 67 -10.08 -45.52 7.79
C ALA A 67 -11.06 -45.46 8.98
N SER A 68 -10.89 -46.38 9.94
CA SER A 68 -11.71 -46.39 11.16
C SER A 68 -11.52 -45.12 12.00
N LEU A 69 -10.30 -44.60 12.12
CA LEU A 69 -10.04 -43.33 12.81
C LEU A 69 -10.80 -42.17 12.17
N LYS A 70 -10.85 -42.10 10.83
CA LYS A 70 -11.57 -41.02 10.12
C LYS A 70 -13.07 -41.06 10.38
N GLU A 71 -13.68 -42.24 10.36
CA GLU A 71 -15.12 -42.42 10.64
C GLU A 71 -15.47 -42.01 12.08
N GLU A 72 -14.71 -42.51 13.06
CA GLU A 72 -14.96 -42.18 14.46
C GLU A 72 -14.71 -40.70 14.76
N LEU A 73 -13.66 -40.09 14.19
CA LEU A 73 -13.44 -38.65 14.31
C LEU A 73 -14.57 -37.82 13.67
N ALA A 74 -15.18 -38.28 12.58
CA ALA A 74 -16.30 -37.59 11.95
C ALA A 74 -17.54 -37.59 12.87
N ILE A 75 -17.83 -38.74 13.50
CA ILE A 75 -18.93 -38.85 14.48
C ILE A 75 -18.69 -37.90 15.66
N LEU A 76 -17.50 -37.94 16.27
CA LEU A 76 -17.16 -37.10 17.42
C LEU A 76 -17.21 -35.60 17.07
N ARG A 77 -16.75 -35.21 15.88
CA ARG A 77 -16.85 -33.81 15.40
C ARG A 77 -18.30 -33.35 15.22
N SER A 78 -19.14 -34.19 14.63
CA SER A 78 -20.57 -33.90 14.46
C SER A 78 -21.27 -33.72 15.81
N SER A 79 -20.97 -34.59 16.78
CA SER A 79 -21.52 -34.48 18.13
C SER A 79 -21.07 -33.20 18.83
N LYS A 80 -19.78 -32.82 18.72
CA LYS A 80 -19.26 -31.55 19.28
C LYS A 80 -19.99 -30.34 18.68
N GLN A 81 -20.18 -30.30 17.36
CA GLN A 81 -20.88 -29.20 16.69
C GLN A 81 -22.35 -29.10 17.12
N SER A 82 -23.04 -30.23 17.27
CA SER A 82 -24.42 -30.28 17.76
C SER A 82 -24.53 -29.78 19.19
N LEU A 83 -23.63 -30.20 20.09
CA LEU A 83 -23.63 -29.74 21.47
C LEU A 83 -23.42 -28.23 21.55
N LEU A 84 -22.43 -27.73 20.81
CA LEU A 84 -22.08 -26.32 20.82
C LEU A 84 -23.25 -25.43 20.35
N THR A 85 -23.91 -25.81 19.26
CA THR A 85 -25.08 -25.09 18.72
C THR A 85 -26.32 -25.23 19.60
N SER A 86 -26.57 -26.40 20.19
CA SER A 86 -27.68 -26.62 21.12
C SER A 86 -27.58 -25.78 22.41
N ALA A 87 -26.35 -25.46 22.83
CA ALA A 87 -26.07 -24.57 23.97
C ALA A 87 -26.11 -23.07 23.61
N GLY A 88 -26.48 -22.73 22.36
CA GLY A 88 -26.64 -21.35 21.90
C GLY A 88 -25.36 -20.70 21.37
N PHE A 89 -24.27 -21.43 21.21
CA PHE A 89 -23.04 -20.90 20.60
C PHE A 89 -23.07 -21.01 19.07
N PRO A 90 -22.50 -20.04 18.33
CA PRO A 90 -22.27 -20.16 16.90
C PRO A 90 -21.40 -21.38 16.56
N ALA A 91 -21.63 -22.04 15.42
CA ALA A 91 -20.88 -23.24 15.03
C ALA A 91 -19.37 -23.00 14.88
N ASP A 92 -18.96 -21.78 14.56
CA ASP A 92 -17.58 -21.31 14.39
C ASP A 92 -17.00 -20.65 15.65
N TYR A 93 -17.71 -20.71 16.79
CA TYR A 93 -17.32 -19.98 18.00
C TYR A 93 -15.89 -20.30 18.47
N LEU A 94 -15.47 -21.56 18.33
CA LEU A 94 -14.14 -22.03 18.76
C LEU A 94 -13.06 -21.87 17.68
N GLU A 95 -13.42 -21.35 16.50
CA GLU A 95 -12.44 -21.05 15.45
C GLU A 95 -11.58 -19.82 15.83
N PRO A 96 -10.27 -19.82 15.50
CA PRO A 96 -9.41 -18.67 15.71
C PRO A 96 -9.92 -17.43 14.97
N VAL A 97 -9.73 -16.25 15.57
CA VAL A 97 -10.13 -14.97 14.99
C VAL A 97 -8.88 -14.23 14.53
N TYR A 98 -8.73 -14.07 13.22
CA TYR A 98 -7.60 -13.37 12.62
C TYR A 98 -8.00 -12.00 12.08
N GLU A 99 -7.10 -11.02 12.20
CA GLU A 99 -7.26 -9.72 11.55
C GLU A 99 -7.10 -9.84 10.03
N CYS A 100 -6.07 -10.56 9.58
CA CYS A 100 -5.86 -10.89 8.18
C CYS A 100 -6.23 -12.36 7.90
N LYS A 101 -7.34 -12.56 7.17
CA LYS A 101 -7.84 -13.89 6.82
C LYS A 101 -6.90 -14.67 5.89
N ASP A 102 -6.15 -13.98 5.04
CA ASP A 102 -5.32 -14.62 4.01
C ASP A 102 -4.04 -15.24 4.59
N CYS A 103 -3.35 -14.50 5.45
CA CYS A 103 -2.13 -15.00 6.10
C CYS A 103 -2.34 -15.54 7.51
N LYS A 104 -3.56 -15.42 8.07
CA LYS A 104 -3.88 -15.79 9.46
C LYS A 104 -2.92 -15.12 10.46
N ASP A 105 -2.71 -13.82 10.26
CA ASP A 105 -1.80 -12.98 11.03
C ASP A 105 -0.37 -13.51 11.14
N THR A 106 0.11 -14.26 10.15
CA THR A 106 1.55 -14.62 10.05
C THR A 106 2.36 -13.56 9.30
N GLY A 107 1.71 -12.71 8.51
CA GLY A 107 2.34 -11.79 7.58
C GLY A 107 2.79 -12.43 6.25
N TYR A 108 2.64 -13.76 6.10
CA TYR A 108 3.13 -14.50 4.95
C TYR A 108 2.11 -15.48 4.38
N ILE A 109 2.14 -15.66 3.06
CA ILE A 109 1.42 -16.72 2.35
C ILE A 109 2.50 -17.59 1.69
N GLY A 110 2.80 -18.73 2.32
CA GLY A 110 3.99 -19.53 1.98
C GLY A 110 5.26 -18.71 2.18
N ASN A 111 6.09 -18.60 1.13
CA ASN A 111 7.32 -17.82 1.16
C ASN A 111 7.14 -16.36 0.71
N GLN A 112 5.91 -15.92 0.41
CA GLN A 112 5.65 -14.57 -0.06
C GLN A 112 5.05 -13.70 1.03
N LYS A 113 5.54 -12.46 1.15
CA LYS A 113 4.95 -11.45 2.03
C LYS A 113 3.49 -11.19 1.62
N CYS A 114 2.58 -11.35 2.58
CA CYS A 114 1.16 -11.04 2.42
C CYS A 114 0.97 -9.54 2.17
N HIS A 115 -0.16 -9.15 1.58
CA HIS A 115 -0.52 -7.74 1.38
C HIS A 115 -0.52 -6.96 2.69
N CYS A 116 -1.01 -7.55 3.79
CA CYS A 116 -1.05 -6.89 5.09
C CYS A 116 0.35 -6.60 5.64
N PHE A 117 1.32 -7.48 5.34
CA PHE A 117 2.70 -7.27 5.75
C PHE A 117 3.36 -6.18 4.92
N ARG A 118 3.09 -6.12 3.61
CA ARG A 118 3.54 -5.01 2.75
C ARG A 118 2.95 -3.67 3.22
N LYS A 119 1.66 -3.63 3.59
CA LYS A 119 1.04 -2.45 4.22
C LYS A 119 1.75 -2.02 5.50
N ALA A 120 2.05 -2.97 6.39
CA ALA A 120 2.79 -2.68 7.62
C ALA A 120 4.20 -2.13 7.34
N ILE A 121 4.88 -2.65 6.32
CA ILE A 121 6.16 -2.11 5.85
C ILE A 121 6.02 -0.67 5.41
N ILE A 122 5.08 -0.40 4.51
CA ILE A 122 4.85 0.94 3.97
C ILE A 122 4.57 1.88 5.14
N LYS A 123 3.61 1.52 6.01
CA LYS A 123 3.28 2.32 7.19
C LYS A 123 4.50 2.64 8.05
N LEU A 124 5.30 1.64 8.39
CA LEU A 124 6.52 1.84 9.17
C LEU A 124 7.51 2.77 8.46
N LEU A 125 7.69 2.61 7.15
CA LEU A 125 8.53 3.51 6.36
C LEU A 125 7.98 4.94 6.42
N TYR A 126 6.68 5.16 6.24
CA TYR A 126 6.06 6.48 6.37
C TYR A 126 6.27 7.09 7.77
N GLU A 127 6.20 6.30 8.84
CA GLU A 127 6.42 6.77 10.22
C GLU A 127 7.90 7.10 10.50
N GLU A 128 8.84 6.33 9.91
CA GLU A 128 10.28 6.49 10.16
C GLU A 128 10.97 7.47 9.22
N SER A 129 10.40 7.72 8.04
CA SER A 129 10.96 8.65 7.07
C SER A 129 10.14 9.93 7.02
N ASN A 130 10.82 11.07 6.87
CA ASN A 130 10.24 12.41 6.65
C ASN A 130 9.43 12.51 5.32
N ILE A 131 8.82 11.42 4.88
CA ILE A 131 7.88 11.31 3.78
C ILE A 131 6.71 12.23 4.10
N LEU A 132 6.30 13.04 3.12
CA LEU A 132 5.20 13.99 3.29
C LEU A 132 3.97 13.26 3.82
N GLU A 133 3.49 13.68 4.99
CA GLU A 133 2.11 13.37 5.39
C GLU A 133 1.22 13.93 4.29
N LEU A 134 0.48 13.04 3.63
CA LEU A 134 -0.50 13.46 2.63
C LEU A 134 -1.41 14.50 3.27
N PRO A 135 -1.69 15.64 2.61
CA PRO A 135 -2.61 16.61 3.17
C PRO A 135 -3.93 15.92 3.51
N VAL A 136 -4.35 15.95 4.78
CA VAL A 136 -5.55 15.24 5.26
C VAL A 136 -6.80 15.61 4.45
N GLU A 137 -6.82 16.83 3.89
CA GLU A 137 -7.91 17.38 3.08
C GLU A 137 -7.86 16.99 1.58
N ALA A 138 -6.81 16.29 1.13
CA ALA A 138 -6.65 15.87 -0.26
C ALA A 138 -7.62 14.72 -0.60
N ASP A 139 -8.80 15.09 -1.10
CA ASP A 139 -9.88 14.21 -1.51
C ASP A 139 -10.48 14.68 -2.83
N PHE A 140 -10.70 13.77 -3.78
CA PHE A 140 -11.47 14.10 -4.98
C PHE A 140 -12.88 14.61 -4.65
N LYS A 141 -13.50 14.16 -3.54
CA LYS A 141 -14.79 14.66 -3.04
C LYS A 141 -14.75 16.14 -2.65
N ASN A 142 -13.58 16.66 -2.24
CA ASN A 142 -13.40 18.06 -1.87
C ASN A 142 -12.87 18.89 -3.05
N PHE A 143 -12.66 18.29 -4.23
CA PHE A 143 -12.14 18.98 -5.40
C PHE A 143 -13.20 19.93 -5.96
N ARG A 144 -12.89 21.24 -5.98
CA ARG A 144 -13.76 22.28 -6.54
C ARG A 144 -13.24 22.75 -7.89
N LEU A 145 -13.95 22.38 -8.95
CA LEU A 145 -13.64 22.84 -10.31
C LEU A 145 -13.83 24.36 -10.49
N ASP A 146 -14.59 25.04 -9.62
CA ASP A 146 -14.89 26.47 -9.74
C ASP A 146 -13.66 27.37 -9.55
N PHE A 147 -12.60 26.82 -8.98
CA PHE A 147 -11.30 27.48 -8.92
C PHE A 147 -10.61 27.60 -10.29
N TYR A 148 -11.07 26.86 -11.30
CA TYR A 148 -10.52 26.87 -12.66
C TYR A 148 -11.43 27.69 -13.57
N SER A 149 -10.97 28.89 -13.94
CA SER A 149 -11.77 29.85 -14.71
C SER A 149 -11.96 29.39 -16.16
N PRO A 150 -13.19 29.37 -16.69
CA PRO A 150 -13.44 29.22 -18.12
C PRO A 150 -12.77 30.32 -18.94
N SER A 151 -12.56 31.52 -18.38
CA SER A 151 -11.98 32.67 -19.08
C SER A 151 -10.45 32.65 -19.17
N TYR A 152 -9.79 31.71 -18.47
CA TYR A 152 -8.34 31.53 -18.56
C TYR A 152 -8.06 30.47 -19.62
N TYR A 153 -7.36 30.79 -20.71
CA TYR A 153 -7.13 29.88 -21.83
C TYR A 153 -5.65 29.65 -22.13
N ASP A 154 -5.30 28.43 -22.53
CA ASP A 154 -4.00 28.15 -23.13
C ASP A 154 -3.98 28.62 -24.58
N LYS A 155 -3.15 29.63 -24.88
CA LYS A 155 -3.04 30.22 -26.22
C LYS A 155 -2.65 29.21 -27.30
N LYS A 156 -1.97 28.11 -26.94
CA LYS A 156 -1.53 27.10 -27.91
C LYS A 156 -2.66 26.14 -28.31
N THR A 157 -3.50 25.75 -27.36
CA THR A 157 -4.54 24.74 -27.58
C THR A 157 -5.94 25.34 -27.75
N GLY A 158 -6.14 26.60 -27.35
CA GLY A 158 -7.43 27.27 -27.32
C GLY A 158 -8.36 26.81 -26.20
N ARG A 159 -7.89 25.89 -25.34
CA ARG A 159 -8.70 25.29 -24.27
C ARG A 159 -8.64 26.11 -22.99
N SER A 160 -9.77 26.18 -22.28
CA SER A 160 -9.85 26.85 -20.99
C SER A 160 -9.22 26.03 -19.86
N ALA A 161 -8.88 26.70 -18.76
CA ALA A 161 -8.39 26.05 -17.54
C ALA A 161 -9.41 25.04 -16.99
N ARG A 162 -10.71 25.36 -17.13
CA ARG A 162 -11.82 24.50 -16.73
C ARG A 162 -11.83 23.20 -17.55
N GLU A 163 -11.86 23.30 -18.88
CA GLU A 163 -11.88 22.13 -19.77
C GLU A 163 -10.63 21.25 -19.61
N ILE A 164 -9.46 21.87 -19.45
CA ILE A 164 -8.21 21.14 -19.22
C ILE A 164 -8.26 20.39 -17.89
N MET A 165 -8.81 21.01 -16.84
CA MET A 165 -8.90 20.35 -15.53
C MET A 165 -9.94 19.23 -15.52
N GLU A 166 -11.07 19.39 -16.22
CA GLU A 166 -12.08 18.34 -16.37
C GLU A 166 -11.50 17.08 -17.03
N ASP A 167 -10.77 17.25 -18.15
CA ASP A 167 -10.03 16.15 -18.79
C ASP A 167 -8.97 15.56 -17.86
N THR A 168 -8.24 16.41 -17.14
CA THR A 168 -7.21 15.97 -16.20
C THR A 168 -7.81 15.09 -15.11
N LEU A 169 -8.94 15.49 -14.51
CA LEU A 169 -9.66 14.68 -13.53
C LEU A 169 -10.13 13.35 -14.12
N GLN A 170 -10.67 13.38 -15.34
CA GLN A 170 -11.08 12.14 -16.01
C GLN A 170 -9.90 11.17 -16.18
N ILE A 171 -8.73 11.68 -16.61
CA ILE A 171 -7.52 10.87 -16.77
C ILE A 171 -7.03 10.36 -15.41
N CYS A 172 -7.08 11.18 -14.35
CA CYS A 172 -6.75 10.75 -12.99
C CYS A 172 -7.66 9.61 -12.50
N HIS A 173 -8.97 9.71 -12.69
CA HIS A 173 -9.89 8.63 -12.32
C HIS A 173 -9.64 7.35 -13.13
N GLN A 174 -9.43 7.48 -14.45
CA GLN A 174 -9.08 6.32 -15.28
C GLN A 174 -7.77 5.66 -14.85
N PHE A 175 -6.76 6.45 -14.47
CA PHE A 175 -5.50 5.94 -13.94
C PHE A 175 -5.71 5.12 -12.67
N ILE A 176 -6.54 5.60 -11.74
CA ILE A 176 -6.86 4.91 -10.49
C ILE A 176 -7.65 3.63 -10.76
N ASP A 177 -8.66 3.69 -11.64
CA ASP A 177 -9.53 2.56 -11.96
C ASP A 177 -8.84 1.42 -12.70
N SER A 178 -7.83 1.74 -13.51
CA SER A 178 -7.00 0.75 -14.20
C SER A 178 -5.74 0.35 -13.41
N PHE A 179 -5.52 0.92 -12.23
CA PHE A 179 -4.30 0.71 -11.46
C PHE A 179 -4.11 -0.76 -11.07
N GLY A 180 -2.91 -1.30 -11.32
CA GLY A 180 -2.57 -2.70 -11.12
C GLY A 180 -2.94 -3.64 -12.28
N LYS A 181 -3.74 -3.18 -13.25
CA LYS A 181 -4.03 -3.90 -14.50
C LYS A 181 -3.24 -3.32 -15.67
N ASP A 182 -3.25 -2.00 -15.79
CA ASP A 182 -2.54 -1.28 -16.84
C ASP A 182 -1.29 -0.60 -16.27
N PHE A 183 -0.21 -0.60 -17.05
CA PHE A 183 0.98 0.19 -16.75
C PHE A 183 0.82 1.58 -17.37
N ARG A 184 0.71 2.61 -16.52
CA ARG A 184 0.59 4.02 -16.92
C ARG A 184 1.46 4.89 -16.01
N ASN A 185 1.86 6.04 -16.51
CA ASN A 185 2.57 7.07 -15.76
C ASN A 185 1.94 8.44 -16.06
N LEU A 186 1.93 9.34 -15.07
CA LEU A 186 1.38 10.69 -15.22
C LEU A 186 2.46 11.73 -14.97
N PHE A 187 2.46 12.79 -15.76
CA PHE A 187 3.39 13.91 -15.62
C PHE A 187 2.59 15.21 -15.55
N PHE A 188 2.44 15.77 -14.35
CA PHE A 188 1.77 17.04 -14.12
C PHE A 188 2.76 18.19 -14.25
N TYR A 189 2.47 19.15 -15.12
CA TYR A 189 3.31 20.34 -15.28
C TYR A 189 2.48 21.60 -15.45
N GLY A 190 3.01 22.74 -15.02
CA GLY A 190 2.31 24.02 -15.07
C GLY A 190 2.73 24.96 -13.95
N SER A 191 2.12 26.14 -13.89
CA SER A 191 2.47 27.17 -12.91
C SER A 191 2.26 26.74 -11.45
N VAL A 192 2.92 27.44 -10.52
CA VAL A 192 2.74 27.22 -9.08
C VAL A 192 1.29 27.45 -8.68
N GLY A 193 0.79 26.66 -7.71
CA GLY A 193 -0.53 26.91 -7.10
C GLY A 193 -1.75 26.39 -7.88
N VAL A 194 -1.57 25.81 -9.06
CA VAL A 194 -2.68 25.33 -9.92
C VAL A 194 -3.26 23.95 -9.52
N GLY A 195 -2.75 23.32 -8.46
CA GLY A 195 -3.33 22.07 -7.91
C GLY A 195 -2.62 20.76 -8.25
N LYS A 196 -1.42 20.77 -8.85
CA LYS A 196 -0.64 19.54 -9.19
C LYS A 196 -0.43 18.61 -7.99
N THR A 197 0.15 19.14 -6.90
CA THR A 197 0.38 18.43 -5.63
C THR A 197 -0.92 17.90 -5.01
N TYR A 198 -2.03 18.64 -5.16
CA TYR A 198 -3.32 18.21 -4.64
C TYR A 198 -3.84 16.97 -5.39
N LEU A 199 -3.74 16.98 -6.72
CA LEU A 199 -4.14 15.85 -7.56
C LEU A 199 -3.29 14.60 -7.28
N SER A 200 -1.96 14.74 -7.21
CA SER A 200 -1.08 13.61 -6.87
C SER A 200 -1.40 13.04 -5.48
N ALA A 201 -1.70 13.89 -4.50
CA ALA A 201 -2.10 13.44 -3.16
C ALA A 201 -3.46 12.71 -3.16
N CYS A 202 -4.45 13.20 -3.91
CA CYS A 202 -5.75 12.52 -4.05
C CYS A 202 -5.58 11.13 -4.68
N ILE A 203 -4.78 11.02 -5.74
CA ILE A 203 -4.45 9.74 -6.39
C ILE A 203 -3.74 8.79 -5.42
N ALA A 204 -2.75 9.30 -4.66
CA ALA A 204 -2.00 8.52 -3.70
C ALA A 204 -2.93 7.83 -2.69
N ARG A 205 -3.85 8.61 -2.13
CA ARG A 205 -4.78 8.14 -1.11
C ARG A 205 -5.73 7.06 -1.63
N GLU A 206 -6.36 7.28 -2.78
CA GLU A 206 -7.25 6.29 -3.41
C GLU A 206 -6.52 4.98 -3.74
N ILE A 207 -5.25 5.06 -4.15
CA ILE A 207 -4.44 3.87 -4.46
C ILE A 207 -3.99 3.14 -3.18
N MET A 208 -3.67 3.86 -2.11
CA MET A 208 -3.38 3.27 -0.80
C MET A 208 -4.62 2.54 -0.22
N GLU A 209 -5.82 3.11 -0.38
CA GLU A 209 -7.07 2.47 0.03
C GLU A 209 -7.32 1.15 -0.71
N ARG A 210 -6.86 1.06 -1.97
CA ARG A 210 -6.86 -0.18 -2.79
C ARG A 210 -5.70 -1.14 -2.48
N GLU A 211 -5.01 -0.94 -1.37
CA GLU A 211 -3.97 -1.83 -0.83
C GLU A 211 -2.64 -1.88 -1.61
N PHE A 212 -2.42 -0.95 -2.54
CA PHE A 212 -1.16 -0.86 -3.28
C PHE A 212 -0.09 -0.10 -2.50
N SER A 213 1.17 -0.43 -2.80
CA SER A 213 2.31 0.26 -2.22
C SER A 213 2.58 1.60 -2.89
N VAL A 214 2.41 2.70 -2.15
CA VAL A 214 2.66 4.06 -2.62
C VAL A 214 3.83 4.65 -1.84
N LEU A 215 4.73 5.37 -2.51
CA LEU A 215 5.73 6.23 -1.88
C LEU A 215 5.60 7.64 -2.42
N TYR A 216 5.57 8.63 -1.52
CA TYR A 216 5.40 10.05 -1.87
C TYR A 216 6.62 10.85 -1.43
N PHE A 217 7.39 11.40 -2.37
CA PHE A 217 8.52 12.24 -2.04
C PHE A 217 8.39 13.60 -2.72
N SER A 218 8.79 14.66 -2.01
CA SER A 218 9.28 15.84 -2.74
C SER A 218 10.57 15.47 -3.47
N ALA A 219 10.84 16.08 -4.62
CA ALA A 219 12.04 15.81 -5.39
C ALA A 219 13.34 15.96 -4.55
N PRO A 220 13.55 17.01 -3.73
CA PRO A 220 14.73 17.10 -2.87
C PRO A 220 14.87 15.91 -1.90
N GLN A 221 13.77 15.45 -1.30
CA GLN A 221 13.79 14.31 -0.39
C GLN A 221 14.18 13.02 -1.12
N LEU A 222 13.59 12.77 -2.29
CA LEU A 222 13.91 11.60 -3.10
C LEU A 222 15.41 11.56 -3.41
N PHE A 223 15.97 12.67 -3.90
CA PHE A 223 17.38 12.70 -4.29
C PHE A 223 18.33 12.60 -3.11
N ASN A 224 17.97 13.15 -1.95
CA ASN A 224 18.76 12.94 -0.74
C ASN A 224 18.83 11.45 -0.37
N VAL A 225 17.71 10.72 -0.47
CA VAL A 225 17.66 9.27 -0.22
C VAL A 225 18.48 8.48 -1.25
N LEU A 226 18.36 8.81 -2.54
CA LEU A 226 19.15 8.19 -3.61
C LEU A 226 20.65 8.53 -3.53
N ALA A 227 21.00 9.69 -2.96
CA ALA A 227 22.39 10.10 -2.77
C ALA A 227 23.04 9.35 -1.61
N GLN A 228 22.38 9.28 -0.44
CA GLN A 228 22.91 8.63 0.76
C GLN A 228 23.33 7.18 0.50
N THR A 229 22.56 6.45 -0.30
CA THR A 229 22.87 5.07 -0.71
C THR A 229 24.10 4.93 -1.59
N THR A 230 24.39 5.93 -2.42
CA THR A 230 25.52 5.90 -3.36
C THR A 230 26.85 6.11 -2.63
N PHE A 231 26.84 6.94 -1.57
CA PHE A 231 28.03 7.29 -0.79
C PHE A 231 28.24 6.39 0.45
N ASP A 232 27.17 5.97 1.15
CA ASP A 232 27.25 5.12 2.34
C ASP A 232 26.99 3.64 2.04
N LYS A 233 27.90 3.02 1.28
CA LYS A 233 27.83 1.58 0.94
C LYS A 233 27.87 0.63 2.15
N LYS A 234 28.21 1.11 3.35
CA LYS A 234 28.29 0.30 4.57
C LYS A 234 27.01 0.30 5.39
N ASP A 235 26.05 1.18 5.08
CA ASP A 235 24.80 1.22 5.80
C ASP A 235 23.75 0.34 5.09
N VAL A 236 23.34 -0.74 5.75
CA VAL A 236 22.31 -1.66 5.25
C VAL A 236 20.97 -0.94 5.10
N ASP A 237 20.80 0.12 5.88
CA ASP A 237 19.58 0.89 6.07
C ASP A 237 19.22 1.75 4.86
N SER A 238 20.23 2.32 4.21
CA SER A 238 20.07 3.14 3.01
C SER A 238 19.70 2.26 1.81
N ARG A 239 20.39 1.12 1.61
CA ARG A 239 20.15 0.20 0.48
C ARG A 239 18.71 -0.30 0.43
N ASN A 240 18.11 -0.54 1.58
CA ASN A 240 16.73 -0.99 1.70
C ASN A 240 15.74 0.03 1.13
N MET A 241 15.97 1.35 1.33
CA MET A 241 15.06 2.39 0.83
C MET A 241 15.05 2.52 -0.70
N ASN A 242 16.20 2.37 -1.36
CA ASN A 242 16.24 2.36 -2.83
C ASN A 242 15.48 1.18 -3.43
N ASP A 243 15.63 0.00 -2.84
CA ASP A 243 14.86 -1.17 -3.27
C ASP A 243 13.36 -0.90 -3.16
N TYR A 244 12.90 -0.17 -2.14
CA TYR A 244 11.50 0.25 -2.03
C TYR A 244 11.12 1.27 -3.11
N ILE A 245 11.96 2.27 -3.36
CA ILE A 245 11.74 3.27 -4.43
C ILE A 245 11.61 2.60 -5.80
N PHE A 246 12.37 1.54 -6.08
CA PHE A 246 12.29 0.85 -7.36
C PHE A 246 11.17 -0.20 -7.44
N SER A 247 10.74 -0.77 -6.31
CA SER A 247 9.77 -1.88 -6.29
C SER A 247 8.35 -1.51 -5.87
N CYS A 248 8.12 -0.33 -5.27
CA CYS A 248 6.76 0.12 -4.92
C CYS A 248 5.88 0.25 -6.16
N ASP A 249 4.58 0.01 -5.98
CA ASP A 249 3.59 0.00 -7.07
C ASP A 249 3.40 1.39 -7.65
N LEU A 250 3.40 2.42 -6.80
CA LEU A 250 3.37 3.83 -7.18
C LEU A 250 4.49 4.63 -6.50
N LEU A 251 5.27 5.36 -7.30
CA LEU A 251 6.17 6.40 -6.81
C LEU A 251 5.62 7.76 -7.24
N ILE A 252 5.54 8.70 -6.31
CA ILE A 252 5.16 10.08 -6.58
C ILE A 252 6.38 10.96 -6.28
N ILE A 253 6.80 11.73 -7.28
CA ILE A 253 7.88 12.71 -7.23
C ILE A 253 7.26 14.09 -7.39
N ASP A 254 7.10 14.81 -6.28
CA ASP A 254 6.42 16.10 -6.23
C ASP A 254 7.42 17.26 -6.33
N ASP A 255 7.03 18.33 -7.02
CA ASP A 255 7.83 19.55 -7.23
C ASP A 255 9.26 19.27 -7.75
N LEU A 256 9.36 18.44 -8.80
CA LEU A 256 10.61 18.23 -9.54
C LEU A 256 11.14 19.57 -10.08
N GLY A 257 12.42 19.86 -9.81
CA GLY A 257 13.08 21.12 -10.18
C GLY A 257 13.20 22.11 -9.03
N SER A 258 12.73 21.75 -7.82
CA SER A 258 12.91 22.55 -6.60
C SER A 258 14.25 22.28 -5.90
N GLU A 259 14.90 21.18 -6.23
CA GLU A 259 16.21 20.78 -5.74
C GLU A 259 17.36 21.46 -6.49
N TYR A 260 18.54 21.49 -5.86
CA TYR A 260 19.76 21.90 -6.54
C TYR A 260 20.18 20.84 -7.57
N THR A 261 19.87 21.09 -8.83
CA THR A 261 20.13 20.13 -9.91
C THR A 261 21.60 20.19 -10.36
N ASN A 262 22.24 19.03 -10.45
CA ASN A 262 23.58 18.85 -10.99
C ASN A 262 23.65 17.54 -11.78
N SER A 263 24.80 17.24 -12.41
CA SER A 263 24.98 16.04 -13.23
C SER A 263 24.75 14.73 -12.46
N PHE A 264 25.06 14.71 -11.15
CA PHE A 264 24.79 13.57 -10.29
C PHE A 264 23.28 13.36 -10.08
N ILE A 265 22.55 14.42 -9.73
CA ILE A 265 21.08 14.40 -9.54
C ILE A 265 20.38 13.98 -10.84
N ALA A 266 20.78 14.55 -11.99
CA ALA A 266 20.23 14.19 -13.28
C ALA A 266 20.46 12.72 -13.63
N SER A 267 21.63 12.16 -13.28
CA SER A 267 21.95 10.74 -13.45
C SER A 267 21.10 9.83 -12.54
N GLN A 268 20.91 10.22 -11.27
CA GLN A 268 20.06 9.49 -10.32
C GLN A 268 18.60 9.50 -10.77
N PHE A 269 18.10 10.64 -11.25
CA PHE A 269 16.75 10.77 -11.81
C PHE A 269 16.54 9.85 -13.00
N PHE A 270 17.47 9.86 -13.96
CA PHE A 270 17.43 8.98 -15.12
C PHE A 270 17.40 7.51 -14.71
N THR A 271 18.28 7.12 -13.78
CA THR A 271 18.36 5.74 -13.28
C THR A 271 17.03 5.32 -12.62
N CYS A 272 16.49 6.17 -11.75
CA CYS A 272 15.23 5.91 -11.06
C CYS A 272 14.07 5.70 -12.02
N ILE A 273 13.88 6.61 -12.99
CA ILE A 273 12.82 6.46 -14.00
C ILE A 273 13.05 5.21 -14.83
N ASN A 274 14.27 4.98 -15.30
CA ASN A 274 14.56 3.87 -16.21
C ASN A 274 14.30 2.51 -15.55
N GLU A 275 14.76 2.29 -14.32
CA GLU A 275 14.49 1.07 -13.55
C GLU A 275 12.98 0.83 -13.37
N ARG A 276 12.24 1.87 -13.01
CA ARG A 276 10.78 1.76 -12.83
C ARG A 276 10.05 1.47 -14.14
N LEU A 277 10.47 2.07 -15.25
CA LEU A 277 9.93 1.76 -16.57
C LEU A 277 10.21 0.31 -16.97
N LEU A 278 11.43 -0.19 -16.75
CA LEU A 278 11.81 -1.58 -17.04
C LEU A 278 10.96 -2.58 -16.23
N HIS A 279 10.72 -2.27 -14.97
CA HIS A 279 9.91 -3.10 -14.06
C HIS A 279 8.41 -2.86 -14.13
N LYS A 280 7.94 -1.99 -15.04
CA LYS A 280 6.53 -1.59 -15.18
C LYS A 280 5.90 -1.12 -13.86
N LYS A 281 6.63 -0.30 -13.11
CA LYS A 281 6.18 0.31 -11.86
C LYS A 281 5.76 1.76 -12.09
N SER A 282 4.49 2.06 -11.81
CA SER A 282 3.85 3.33 -12.16
C SER A 282 4.48 4.50 -11.42
N THR A 283 4.66 5.63 -12.10
CA THR A 283 5.28 6.82 -11.54
C THR A 283 4.45 8.05 -11.86
N ILE A 284 4.26 8.93 -10.88
CA ILE A 284 3.67 10.25 -11.06
C ILE A 284 4.74 11.28 -10.75
N ILE A 285 4.90 12.26 -11.63
CA ILE A 285 5.83 13.36 -11.44
C ILE A 285 5.06 14.67 -11.54
N SER A 286 5.32 15.59 -10.63
CA SER A 286 4.81 16.96 -10.69
C SER A 286 5.97 17.95 -10.82
N THR A 287 5.82 19.01 -11.62
CA THR A 287 6.86 20.04 -11.78
C THR A 287 6.28 21.43 -12.08
N ASN A 288 6.99 22.47 -11.62
CA ASN A 288 6.74 23.85 -12.02
C ASN A 288 7.59 24.28 -13.25
N LEU A 289 8.47 23.41 -13.73
CA LEU A 289 9.33 23.68 -14.89
C LEU A 289 8.54 23.61 -16.20
N SER A 290 9.02 24.35 -17.20
CA SER A 290 8.60 24.12 -18.59
C SER A 290 9.24 22.84 -19.12
N LEU A 291 8.70 22.31 -20.22
CA LEU A 291 9.27 21.11 -20.86
C LEU A 291 10.69 21.36 -21.38
N GLU A 292 10.96 22.58 -21.84
CA GLU A 292 12.31 23.00 -22.26
C GLU A 292 13.28 23.00 -21.08
N SER A 293 12.92 23.65 -19.96
CA SER A 293 13.76 23.67 -18.76
C SER A 293 13.99 22.27 -18.17
N LEU A 294 13.02 21.37 -18.29
CA LEU A 294 13.17 19.98 -17.87
C LEU A 294 14.25 19.26 -18.69
N ALA A 295 14.29 19.46 -20.01
CA ALA A 295 15.29 18.87 -20.89
C ALA A 295 16.70 19.40 -20.57
N ASP A 296 16.81 20.70 -20.30
CA ASP A 296 18.07 21.34 -19.95
C ASP A 296 18.64 20.84 -18.61
N LEU A 297 17.78 20.72 -17.59
CA LEU A 297 18.20 20.37 -16.23
C LEU A 297 18.42 18.87 -16.03
N TYR A 298 17.58 18.01 -16.60
CA TYR A 298 17.61 16.55 -16.37
C TYR A 298 18.10 15.74 -17.57
N THR A 299 18.66 16.41 -18.58
CA THR A 299 19.13 15.85 -19.85
C THR A 299 18.03 15.42 -20.82
N GLU A 300 18.36 15.47 -22.11
CA GLU A 300 17.48 15.00 -23.19
C GLU A 300 17.08 13.53 -23.05
N ARG A 301 17.92 12.69 -22.41
CA ARG A 301 17.62 11.27 -22.22
C ARG A 301 16.45 11.06 -21.27
N SER A 302 16.42 11.77 -20.14
CA SER A 302 15.31 11.72 -19.19
C SER A 302 14.05 12.32 -19.82
N PHE A 303 14.19 13.44 -20.53
CA PHE A 303 13.09 14.06 -21.25
C PHE A 303 12.44 13.12 -22.28
N SER A 304 13.26 12.41 -23.07
CA SER A 304 12.79 11.42 -24.04
C SER A 304 12.02 10.27 -23.37
N ARG A 305 12.48 9.78 -22.21
CA ARG A 305 11.76 8.74 -21.44
C ARG A 305 10.43 9.25 -20.92
N ILE A 306 10.38 10.48 -20.41
CA ILE A 306 9.14 11.08 -19.90
C ILE A 306 8.14 11.26 -21.04
N THR A 307 8.52 11.93 -22.11
CA THR A 307 7.61 12.22 -23.24
C THR A 307 7.10 10.99 -23.97
N SER A 308 7.86 9.88 -23.98
CA SER A 308 7.44 8.62 -24.62
C SER A 308 6.61 7.70 -23.72
N SER A 309 6.74 7.80 -22.39
CA SER A 309 6.19 6.81 -21.44
C SER A 309 5.21 7.38 -20.42
N TYR A 310 4.98 8.70 -20.42
CA TYR A 310 4.10 9.40 -19.49
C TYR A 310 2.99 10.13 -20.24
N THR A 311 1.80 10.14 -19.64
CA THR A 311 0.72 11.04 -20.07
C THR A 311 1.04 12.45 -19.54
N LEU A 312 1.34 13.37 -20.46
CA LEU A 312 1.70 14.75 -20.11
C LEU A 312 0.42 15.56 -19.87
N LEU A 313 0.24 16.05 -18.64
CA LEU A 313 -0.94 16.79 -18.19
C LEU A 313 -0.52 18.21 -17.82
N LYS A 314 -0.75 19.14 -18.76
CA LYS A 314 -0.52 20.56 -18.55
C LYS A 314 -1.67 21.12 -17.73
N ILE A 315 -1.39 21.69 -16.57
CA ILE A 315 -2.39 22.35 -15.74
C ILE A 315 -2.13 23.86 -15.78
N ILE A 316 -3.18 24.61 -16.09
CA ILE A 316 -3.15 26.07 -16.16
C ILE A 316 -4.22 26.66 -15.25
N GLY A 317 -4.08 27.93 -14.91
CA GLY A 317 -5.04 28.67 -14.11
C GLY A 317 -4.36 29.59 -13.11
N ASP A 318 -5.17 30.19 -12.26
CA ASP A 318 -4.72 31.05 -11.16
C ASP A 318 -4.16 30.24 -9.99
N ASP A 319 -3.41 30.90 -9.10
CA ASP A 319 -3.00 30.28 -7.84
C ASP A 319 -4.22 30.09 -6.92
N ILE A 320 -4.65 28.84 -6.79
CA ILE A 320 -5.83 28.44 -6.02
C ILE A 320 -5.64 28.73 -4.52
N ARG A 321 -4.39 28.71 -4.03
CA ARG A 321 -4.07 29.00 -2.63
C ARG A 321 -4.39 30.46 -2.31
N ILE A 322 -4.19 31.37 -3.27
CA ILE A 322 -4.56 32.78 -3.14
C ILE A 322 -6.09 32.93 -3.19
N ARG A 323 -6.77 32.27 -4.13
CA ARG A 323 -8.24 32.32 -4.23
C ARG A 323 -8.92 31.85 -2.96
N LYS A 324 -8.48 30.73 -2.36
CA LYS A 324 -8.99 30.23 -1.08
C LYS A 324 -8.81 31.24 0.07
N LYS A 325 -7.66 31.92 0.14
CA LYS A 325 -7.41 32.95 1.17
C LYS A 325 -8.30 34.19 1.00
N LEU A 326 -8.71 34.51 -0.22
CA LEU A 326 -9.61 35.62 -0.50
C LEU A 326 -11.06 35.26 -0.14
N GLU A 327 -11.55 34.06 -0.50
CA GLU A 327 -12.88 33.59 -0.09
C GLU A 327 -13.04 33.62 1.44
N HIS A 328 -12.07 33.12 2.21
CA HIS A 328 -12.11 33.14 3.68
C HIS A 328 -12.07 34.53 4.31
N ARG A 329 -11.69 35.58 3.56
CA ARG A 329 -11.70 36.97 4.04
C ARG A 329 -13.00 37.70 3.72
N GLU A 330 -13.81 37.18 2.82
CA GLU A 330 -15.12 37.76 2.47
C GLU A 330 -16.24 37.20 3.36
N ASP A 331 -16.02 36.02 3.97
CA ASP A 331 -16.93 35.38 4.93
C ASP A 331 -16.77 35.84 6.40
N HIS A 332 -15.80 36.74 6.67
CA HIS A 332 -15.50 37.34 7.98
C HIS A 332 -15.50 38.86 7.89
#